data_AF-A0A7C7UD16-F1
#
_entry.id   AF-A0A7C7UD16-F1
#
_cell.length_a   1.000
_cell.length_b   1.000
_cell.length_c   1.000
_cell.angle_alpha   90.00
_cell.angle_beta   90.00
_cell.angle_gamma   90.00
#
_symmetry.space_group_name_H-M   'P 1'
#
loop_
_entity.id
_entity.type
_entity.pdbx_description
1 polymer ?
#
loop_
_entity_poly.entity_id
_entity_poly.type
_entity_poly.pdbx_seq_one_letter_code
_entity_poly.pdbx_strand_id
1 'polypeptide(L)'
;MAFQERFESGVARFNKKVRESREILEVLEEYDGRSITLKVTDDTVYVFKIGREGLSLEVSPANPLEDMYLETSSQVLRRMLDEKKLNPTDLLLGKIKWRNISLKEVSIVKRLLEA
;
A
#
# COMPACT_ATOMS: atom_id res chain seq x y z
N MET A 1 -17.53 0.80 1.86
CA MET A 1 -16.17 0.97 1.31
C MET A 1 -15.79 -0.27 0.54
N ALA A 2 -15.41 -0.12 -0.72
CA ALA A 2 -15.32 -1.25 -1.65
C ALA A 2 -14.11 -2.17 -1.40
N PHE A 3 -13.08 -1.71 -0.69
CA PHE A 3 -11.82 -2.45 -0.52
C PHE A 3 -11.44 -2.72 0.94
N GLN A 4 -12.19 -2.21 1.91
CA GLN A 4 -11.85 -2.29 3.33
C GLN A 4 -11.58 -3.74 3.77
N GLU A 5 -12.54 -4.65 3.58
CA GLU A 5 -12.40 -6.06 3.99
C GLU A 5 -11.20 -6.73 3.30
N ARG A 6 -10.97 -6.44 2.02
CA ARG A 6 -9.82 -6.97 1.25
C ARG A 6 -8.50 -6.47 1.85
N PHE A 7 -8.42 -5.21 2.26
CA PHE A 7 -7.23 -4.63 2.87
C PHE A 7 -7.00 -5.10 4.31
N GLU A 8 -8.04 -5.15 5.14
CA GLU A 8 -7.96 -5.70 6.50
C GLU A 8 -7.49 -7.16 6.47
N SER A 9 -8.06 -7.98 5.58
CA SER A 9 -7.61 -9.36 5.36
C SER A 9 -6.15 -9.42 4.88
N GLY A 10 -5.74 -8.51 3.99
CA GLY A 10 -4.37 -8.37 3.52
C GLY A 10 -3.39 -8.05 4.64
N VAL A 11 -3.71 -7.05 5.46
CA VAL A 11 -2.91 -6.64 6.63
C VAL A 11 -2.81 -7.77 7.65
N ALA A 12 -3.91 -8.45 7.96
CA ALA A 12 -3.89 -9.59 8.88
C ALA A 12 -2.99 -10.72 8.38
N ARG A 13 -3.03 -11.04 7.08
CA ARG A 13 -2.12 -12.03 6.48
C ARG A 13 -0.67 -11.58 6.51
N PHE A 14 -0.41 -10.30 6.19
CA PHE A 14 0.93 -9.73 6.23
C PHE A 14 1.52 -9.82 7.64
N ASN A 15 0.79 -9.36 8.67
CA ASN A 15 1.26 -9.38 10.06
C ASN A 15 1.53 -10.79 10.60
N LYS A 16 0.85 -11.82 10.08
CA LYS A 16 1.19 -13.22 10.38
C LYS A 16 2.55 -13.61 9.79
N LYS A 17 2.79 -13.27 8.52
CA LYS A 17 4.06 -13.56 7.81
C LYS A 17 5.26 -12.81 8.39
N VAL A 18 5.06 -11.58 8.86
CA VAL A 18 6.13 -10.75 9.47
C VAL A 18 6.88 -11.51 10.55
N ARG A 19 6.16 -12.28 11.39
CA ARG A 19 6.75 -13.04 12.51
C ARG A 19 7.69 -14.16 12.07
N GLU A 20 7.59 -14.57 10.82
CA GLU A 20 8.33 -15.71 10.26
C GLU A 20 9.46 -15.25 9.32
N SER A 21 9.53 -13.95 8.98
CA SER A 21 10.50 -13.42 8.03
C SER A 21 11.31 -12.26 8.61
N ARG A 22 12.59 -12.53 8.85
CA ARG A 22 13.55 -11.52 9.31
C ARG A 22 13.72 -10.38 8.31
N GLU A 23 13.68 -10.68 7.01
CA GLU A 23 13.82 -9.67 5.96
C GLU A 23 12.67 -8.66 5.98
N ILE A 24 11.45 -9.13 6.25
CA ILE A 24 10.29 -8.24 6.40
C ILE A 24 10.44 -7.36 7.65
N LEU A 25 10.91 -7.92 8.77
CA LEU A 25 11.15 -7.17 10.00
C LEU A 25 12.19 -6.05 9.81
N GLU A 26 13.29 -6.32 9.10
CA GLU A 26 14.32 -5.32 8.81
C GLU A 26 13.74 -4.15 7.98
N VAL A 27 12.88 -4.44 7.00
CA VAL A 27 12.19 -3.40 6.22
C VAL A 27 11.19 -2.61 7.08
N LEU A 28 10.45 -3.28 7.97
CA LEU A 28 9.52 -2.60 8.88
C LEU A 28 10.24 -1.68 9.87
N GLU A 29 11.43 -2.07 10.33
CA GLU A 29 12.26 -1.23 11.20
C GLU A 29 12.76 0.02 10.45
N GLU A 30 13.19 -0.13 9.19
CA GLU A 30 13.64 1.00 8.36
C GLU A 30 12.53 2.03 8.10
N TYR A 31 11.28 1.57 7.96
CA TYR A 31 10.13 2.41 7.62
C TYR A 31 9.19 2.69 8.81
N ASP A 32 9.62 2.38 10.03
CA ASP A 32 8.85 2.57 11.25
C ASP A 32 8.36 4.02 11.41
N GLY A 33 7.07 4.18 11.69
CA GLY A 33 6.43 5.49 11.82
C GLY A 33 6.02 6.16 10.50
N ARG A 34 6.38 5.60 9.34
CA ARG A 34 5.90 6.07 8.03
C ARG A 34 4.52 5.51 7.71
N SER A 35 3.87 6.12 6.72
CA SER A 35 2.56 5.70 6.24
C SER A 35 2.46 5.64 4.72
N ILE A 36 1.54 4.82 4.22
CA ILE A 36 1.14 4.79 2.82
C ILE A 36 -0.33 5.17 2.75
N THR A 37 -0.62 6.29 2.12
CA THR A 37 -1.98 6.78 1.88
C THR A 37 -2.42 6.40 0.48
N LEU A 38 -3.48 5.59 0.40
CA LEU A 38 -4.18 5.23 -0.83
C LEU A 38 -5.51 5.97 -0.90
N LYS A 39 -5.59 6.99 -1.75
CA LYS A 39 -6.85 7.66 -2.08
C LYS A 39 -7.51 6.98 -3.27
N VAL A 40 -8.66 6.37 -3.01
CA VAL A 40 -9.56 5.87 -4.05
C VAL A 40 -10.58 6.97 -4.34
N THR A 41 -10.44 7.64 -5.48
CA THR A 41 -11.12 8.92 -5.78
C THR A 41 -12.65 8.87 -5.70
N ASP A 42 -13.22 7.69 -5.92
CA ASP A 42 -14.65 7.38 -5.99
C ASP A 42 -15.12 6.44 -4.86
N ASP A 43 -14.30 6.22 -3.82
CA ASP A 43 -14.65 5.39 -2.65
C ASP A 43 -14.21 6.06 -1.35
N THR A 44 -12.91 5.99 -1.02
CA THR A 44 -12.38 6.55 0.24
C THR A 44 -10.86 6.64 0.28
N VAL A 45 -10.31 7.18 1.37
CA VAL A 45 -8.90 7.18 1.72
C VAL A 45 -8.60 6.05 2.70
N TYR A 46 -7.63 5.22 2.34
CA TYR A 46 -7.07 4.16 3.18
C TYR A 46 -5.64 4.56 3.57
N VAL A 47 -5.28 4.45 4.84
CA VAL A 47 -3.94 4.78 5.33
C VAL A 47 -3.34 3.56 6.01
N PHE A 48 -2.28 3.03 5.43
CA PHE A 48 -1.49 1.94 6.00
C PHE A 48 -0.38 2.54 6.84
N LYS A 49 -0.41 2.34 8.15
CA LYS A 49 0.67 2.77 9.05
C LYS A 49 1.67 1.65 9.22
N ILE A 50 2.94 1.97 9.06
CA ILE A 50 4.05 1.04 9.17
C ILE A 50 4.61 1.14 10.58
N GLY A 51 4.63 0.02 11.29
CA GLY A 51 5.27 -0.12 12.59
C GLY A 51 6.24 -1.30 12.60
N ARG A 52 7.15 -1.32 13.58
CA ARG A 52 8.14 -2.40 13.75
C ARG A 52 7.55 -3.81 13.77
N GLU A 53 6.33 -3.96 14.28
CA GLU A 53 5.67 -5.26 14.45
C GLU A 53 4.71 -5.62 13.30
N GLY A 54 4.50 -4.70 12.34
CA GLY A 54 3.61 -4.94 11.21
C GLY A 54 2.93 -3.69 10.70
N LEU A 55 1.83 -3.89 9.98
CA LEU A 55 0.99 -2.83 9.42
C LEU A 55 -0.30 -2.68 10.22
N SER A 56 -0.82 -1.47 10.27
CA SER A 56 -2.21 -1.19 10.65
C SER A 56 -2.91 -0.39 9.56
N LEU A 57 -4.23 -0.48 9.52
CA LEU A 57 -5.06 0.21 8.54
C LEU A 57 -5.97 1.21 9.24
N GLU A 58 -5.96 2.44 8.75
CA GLU A 58 -6.97 3.45 9.06
C GLU A 58 -7.76 3.81 7.82
N VAL A 59 -9.02 4.15 8.03
CA VAL A 59 -9.99 4.32 6.97
C VAL A 59 -10.69 5.67 7.16
N SER A 60 -10.64 6.53 6.15
CA SER A 60 -11.11 7.92 6.21
C SER A 60 -10.60 8.73 7.40
N PRO A 61 -9.29 8.76 7.71
CA PRO A 61 -8.80 9.60 8.79
C PRO A 61 -9.03 11.08 8.48
N ALA A 62 -9.29 11.89 9.51
CA ALA A 62 -9.56 13.32 9.34
C ALA A 62 -8.38 14.10 8.74
N ASN A 63 -7.15 13.70 9.08
CA ASN A 63 -5.90 14.26 8.55
C ASN A 63 -5.02 13.10 8.05
N PRO A 64 -5.17 12.67 6.79
CA PRO A 64 -4.32 11.62 6.24
C PRO A 64 -2.88 12.11 6.13
N LEU A 65 -1.94 11.28 6.59
CA LEU A 65 -0.51 11.50 6.42
C LEU A 65 -0.14 11.37 4.92
N GLU A 66 0.88 12.08 4.44
CA GLU A 66 1.29 12.03 3.02
C GLU A 66 2.75 11.55 2.82
N ASP A 67 3.27 10.70 3.72
CA ASP A 67 4.66 10.20 3.64
C ASP A 67 4.95 9.44 2.35
N MET A 68 3.99 8.60 1.94
CA MET A 68 3.92 7.92 0.66
C MET A 68 2.47 7.95 0.20
N TYR A 69 2.22 8.38 -1.03
CA TYR A 69 0.86 8.62 -1.49
C TYR A 69 0.60 7.96 -2.84
N LEU A 70 -0.57 7.34 -2.96
CA LEU A 70 -1.10 6.76 -4.19
C LEU A 70 -2.55 7.20 -4.35
N GLU A 71 -2.91 7.71 -5.53
CA GLU A 71 -4.27 8.09 -5.89
C GLU A 71 -4.69 7.38 -7.17
N THR A 72 -5.86 6.76 -7.15
CA THR A 72 -6.45 6.10 -8.32
C THR A 72 -7.97 5.93 -8.17
N SER A 73 -8.66 5.45 -9.20
CA SER A 73 -10.08 5.09 -9.11
C SER A 73 -10.29 3.64 -8.70
N SER A 74 -11.47 3.32 -8.18
CA SER A 74 -11.86 1.97 -7.79
C SER A 74 -11.76 0.98 -8.96
N GLN A 75 -12.11 1.43 -10.17
CA GLN A 75 -12.00 0.61 -11.39
C GLN A 75 -10.55 0.24 -11.69
N VAL A 76 -9.64 1.21 -11.67
CA VAL A 76 -8.22 0.98 -11.96
C VAL A 76 -7.60 0.12 -10.85
N LEU A 77 -7.92 0.42 -9.59
CA LEU A 77 -7.44 -0.35 -8.44
C LEU A 77 -7.90 -1.82 -8.49
N ARG A 78 -9.17 -2.10 -8.80
CA ARG A 78 -9.67 -3.48 -8.96
C ARG A 78 -8.85 -4.22 -10.00
N ARG A 79 -8.69 -3.63 -11.18
CA ARG A 79 -7.88 -4.21 -12.25
C ARG A 79 -6.45 -4.50 -11.79
N MET A 80 -5.80 -3.54 -11.13
CA MET A 80 -4.45 -3.72 -10.61
C MET A 80 -4.35 -4.88 -9.62
N LEU A 81 -5.31 -5.00 -8.71
CA LEU A 81 -5.34 -6.04 -7.69
C LEU A 81 -5.67 -7.43 -8.25
N ASP A 82 -6.50 -7.50 -9.29
CA ASP A 82 -6.95 -8.76 -9.88
C ASP A 82 -5.95 -9.28 -10.92
N GLU A 83 -5.41 -8.41 -11.78
CA GLU A 83 -4.39 -8.76 -12.78
C GLU A 83 -2.98 -8.85 -12.18
N LYS A 84 -2.77 -8.33 -10.95
CA LYS A 84 -1.47 -8.16 -10.29
C LYS A 84 -0.46 -7.42 -11.18
N LYS A 85 -0.95 -6.51 -12.03
CA LYS A 85 -0.14 -5.75 -13.00
C LYS A 85 -0.57 -4.30 -13.00
N LEU A 86 0.40 -3.45 -13.26
CA LEU A 86 0.19 -2.02 -13.42
C LEU A 86 0.16 -1.72 -14.91
N ASN A 87 -0.90 -1.05 -15.38
CA ASN A 87 -1.03 -0.68 -16.79
C ASN A 87 -0.28 0.64 -17.05
N PRO A 88 0.78 0.65 -17.88
CA PRO A 88 1.53 1.87 -18.17
C PRO A 88 0.67 3.00 -18.74
N THR A 89 -0.39 2.68 -19.49
CA THR A 89 -1.32 3.67 -20.03
C THR A 89 -2.06 4.41 -18.93
N ASP A 90 -2.42 3.75 -17.82
CA ASP A 90 -3.09 4.43 -16.71
C ASP A 90 -2.15 5.43 -16.01
N LEU A 91 -0.86 5.10 -15.91
CA LEU A 91 0.14 6.05 -15.40
C LEU A 91 0.29 7.26 -16.34
N LEU A 92 0.48 7.01 -17.64
CA LEU A 92 0.71 8.06 -18.63
C LEU A 92 -0.51 9.00 -18.77
N LEU A 93 -1.71 8.46 -18.59
CA LEU A 93 -2.95 9.24 -18.60
C LEU A 93 -3.27 9.90 -17.25
N GLY A 94 -2.41 9.75 -16.23
CA GLY A 94 -2.59 10.35 -14.91
C GLY A 94 -3.73 9.76 -14.09
N LYS A 95 -4.21 8.55 -14.45
CA LYS A 95 -5.24 7.80 -13.70
C LYS A 95 -4.67 7.15 -12.43
N ILE A 96 -3.35 7.02 -12.37
CA ILE A 96 -2.60 6.64 -11.18
C ILE A 96 -1.64 7.79 -10.91
N LYS A 97 -1.74 8.41 -9.73
CA LYS A 97 -0.77 9.41 -9.27
C LYS A 97 -0.08 8.85 -8.04
N TRP A 98 1.24 8.84 -8.04
CA TRP A 98 2.00 8.58 -6.82
C TRP A 98 2.82 9.81 -6.41
N ARG A 99 3.11 9.94 -5.12
CA ARG A 99 4.02 10.94 -4.57
C ARG A 99 4.86 10.29 -3.48
N ASN A 100 6.11 10.74 -3.34
CA ASN A 100 7.04 10.30 -2.30
C ASN A 100 7.30 8.78 -2.24
N ILE A 101 7.06 8.07 -3.34
CA ILE A 101 7.41 6.66 -3.55
C ILE A 101 8.52 6.62 -4.59
N SER A 102 9.70 6.12 -4.22
CA SER A 102 10.84 6.01 -5.12
C SER A 102 11.03 4.59 -5.64
N LEU A 103 11.98 4.41 -6.57
CA LEU A 103 12.36 3.09 -7.07
C LEU A 103 12.91 2.18 -5.96
N LYS A 104 13.45 2.75 -4.88
CA LYS A 104 13.93 1.98 -3.72
C LYS A 104 12.76 1.24 -3.07
N GLU A 105 11.68 1.94 -2.71
CA GLU A 105 10.48 1.33 -2.13
C GLU A 105 9.90 0.25 -3.08
N VAL A 106 9.84 0.54 -4.38
CA VAL A 106 9.35 -0.42 -5.38
C VAL A 106 10.23 -1.68 -5.43
N SER A 107 11.55 -1.52 -5.39
CA SER A 107 12.49 -2.66 -5.41
C SER A 107 12.39 -3.53 -4.16
N ILE A 108 12.17 -2.91 -2.98
CA ILE A 108 11.99 -3.62 -1.71
C ILE A 108 10.74 -4.49 -1.80
N VAL A 109 9.61 -3.92 -2.23
CA VAL A 109 8.35 -4.66 -2.38
C VAL A 109 8.51 -5.82 -3.36
N LYS A 110 9.19 -5.59 -4.50
CA LYS A 110 9.44 -6.65 -5.48
C LYS A 110 10.23 -7.81 -4.87
N ARG A 111 11.32 -7.50 -4.15
CA ARG A 111 12.15 -8.50 -3.48
C ARG A 111 11.35 -9.31 -2.45
N LEU A 112 10.53 -8.63 -1.63
CA LEU A 112 9.69 -9.27 -0.62
C LEU A 112 8.54 -10.13 -1.20
N LEU A 113 8.12 -9.89 -2.45
CA LEU A 113 7.09 -10.69 -3.13
C LEU A 113 7.67 -11.89 -3.87
N GLU A 114 8.95 -11.85 -4.24
CA GLU A 114 9.66 -12.92 -4.96
C GLU A 114 10.40 -13.89 -4.00
N ALA A 115 10.53 -13.53 -2.72
CA ALA A 115 11.07 -14.36 -1.63
C ALA A 115 10.02 -15.32 -1.04
#